data_AF-A0A7S2YYI7-F1
#
_entry.id   AF-A0A7S2YYI7-F1
#
_cell.length_a   1.000
_cell.length_b   1.000
_cell.length_c   1.000
_cell.angle_alpha   90.00
_cell.angle_beta   90.00
_cell.angle_gamma   90.00
#
_symmetry.space_group_name_H-M   'P 1'
#
loop_
_entity.id
_entity.type
_entity.pdbx_description
1 polymer ?
#
loop_
_entity_poly.entity_id
_entity_poly.type
_entity_poly.pdbx_seq_one_letter_code
_entity_poly.pdbx_strand_id
1 'polypeptide(L)'
;WHTGVLVYGKEYYFGHGINIEAAGETPFGRPHEVINLGKTHIPEELVQDLLADLSTSFTPESYSLLYHNCNHFSNEFCTFLVGKGIPEHIVGLPEEVLNSPFGQLLQPVLMQMEQHLGNVGSGNFDPAAARPSPAQEPAYQPRSHSPPPMS
;
A
#
# COMPACT_ATOMS: atom_id res chain seq x y z
N TRP A 1 -1.36 0.88 5.93
CA TRP A 1 -2.38 0.64 4.91
C TRP A 1 -1.92 1.27 3.62
N HIS A 2 -2.04 0.54 2.51
CA HIS A 2 -1.72 1.02 1.17
C HIS A 2 -2.99 0.98 0.34
N THR A 3 -3.21 2.00 -0.47
CA THR A 3 -4.34 2.08 -1.39
C THR A 3 -3.84 2.38 -2.79
N GLY A 4 -4.37 1.66 -3.77
CA GLY A 4 -4.26 1.94 -5.20
C GLY A 4 -5.65 2.15 -5.80
N VAL A 5 -5.72 2.90 -6.90
CA VAL A 5 -6.95 3.15 -7.64
C VAL A 5 -6.91 2.35 -8.93
N LEU A 6 -7.90 1.48 -9.15
CA LEU A 6 -8.01 0.67 -10.36
C LEU A 6 -9.06 1.25 -11.31
N VAL A 7 -8.61 1.71 -12.47
CA VAL A 7 -9.47 2.26 -13.54
C VAL A 7 -8.84 1.96 -14.90
N TYR A 8 -9.65 1.70 -15.92
CA TYR A 8 -9.16 1.36 -17.27
C TYR A 8 -8.19 0.16 -17.33
N GLY A 9 -8.33 -0.78 -16.38
CA GLY A 9 -7.45 -1.96 -16.28
C GLY A 9 -6.05 -1.67 -15.74
N LYS A 10 -5.80 -0.43 -15.29
CA LYS A 10 -4.54 0.02 -14.70
C LYS A 10 -4.75 0.36 -13.22
N GLU A 11 -3.73 0.08 -12.43
CA GLU A 11 -3.65 0.42 -11.02
C GLU A 11 -2.71 1.62 -10.85
N TYR A 12 -3.20 2.66 -10.16
CA TYR A 12 -2.52 3.92 -9.91
C TYR A 12 -2.27 4.09 -8.42
N TYR A 13 -1.04 4.40 -8.03
CA TYR A 13 -0.71 4.61 -6.61
C TYR A 13 0.46 5.59 -6.44
N PHE A 14 0.57 6.17 -5.24
CA PHE A 14 1.64 7.11 -4.91
C PHE A 14 2.69 6.48 -3.97
N GLY A 15 3.95 6.66 -4.32
CA GLY A 15 5.14 6.23 -3.59
C GLY A 15 6.30 7.18 -3.90
N HIS A 16 7.29 6.72 -4.66
CA HIS A 16 8.35 7.58 -5.21
C HIS A 16 7.84 8.35 -6.44
N GLY A 17 6.79 9.16 -6.27
CA GLY A 17 5.98 9.69 -7.35
C GLY A 17 4.76 8.82 -7.67
N ILE A 18 3.98 9.23 -8.68
CA ILE A 18 2.82 8.48 -9.16
C ILE A 18 3.29 7.30 -10.01
N ASN A 19 2.84 6.11 -9.67
CA ASN A 19 3.15 4.86 -10.36
C ASN A 19 1.88 4.32 -11.04
N ILE A 20 2.08 3.65 -12.18
CA ILE A 20 1.01 3.08 -13.00
C ILE A 20 1.45 1.68 -13.43
N GLU A 21 0.67 0.67 -13.06
CA GLU A 21 0.94 -0.72 -13.41
C GLU A 21 -0.34 -1.41 -13.88
N ALA A 22 -0.21 -2.56 -14.53
CA ALA A 22 -1.39 -3.35 -14.86
C ALA A 22 -2.02 -3.93 -13.59
N ALA A 23 -3.35 -4.07 -13.60
CA ALA A 23 -4.11 -4.61 -12.48
C ALA A 23 -3.54 -5.95 -11.97
N GLY A 24 -3.12 -5.99 -10.71
CA GLY A 24 -2.61 -7.21 -10.07
C GLY A 24 -1.15 -7.55 -10.40
N GLU A 25 -0.43 -6.68 -11.10
CA GLU A 25 1.02 -6.81 -11.31
C GLU A 25 1.85 -6.02 -10.29
N THR A 26 1.19 -5.25 -9.42
CA THR A 26 1.86 -4.44 -8.40
C THR A 26 2.63 -5.27 -7.37
N PRO A 27 3.71 -4.72 -6.79
CA PRO A 27 4.50 -5.41 -5.76
C PRO A 27 3.69 -5.69 -4.49
N PHE A 28 2.50 -5.08 -4.33
CA PHE A 28 1.61 -5.25 -3.19
C PHE A 28 0.79 -6.55 -3.26
N GLY A 29 0.75 -7.21 -4.42
CA GLY A 29 0.05 -8.48 -4.59
C GLY A 29 -1.47 -8.33 -4.58
N ARG A 30 -2.18 -9.30 -3.96
CA ARG A 30 -3.65 -9.27 -3.92
C ARG A 30 -4.14 -8.30 -2.85
N PRO A 31 -5.08 -7.40 -3.17
CA PRO A 31 -5.63 -6.47 -2.20
C PRO A 31 -6.40 -7.22 -1.11
N HIS A 32 -6.28 -6.73 0.13
CA HIS A 32 -7.06 -7.24 1.26
C HIS A 32 -8.56 -6.92 1.12
N GLU A 33 -8.88 -5.80 0.50
CA GLU A 33 -10.24 -5.32 0.28
C GLU A 33 -10.32 -4.60 -1.08
N VAL A 34 -11.44 -4.76 -1.79
CA VAL A 34 -11.74 -4.05 -3.03
C VAL A 34 -13.04 -3.30 -2.86
N ILE A 35 -12.99 -1.97 -3.00
CA ILE A 35 -14.13 -1.08 -2.81
C ILE A 35 -14.50 -0.46 -4.16
N ASN A 36 -15.73 -0.72 -4.63
CA ASN A 36 -16.24 -0.09 -5.85
C ASN A 36 -16.71 1.33 -5.55
N LEU A 37 -15.97 2.32 -6.04
CA LEU A 37 -16.29 3.74 -5.84
C LEU A 37 -17.25 4.27 -6.92
N GLY A 38 -17.41 3.61 -8.07
CA GLY A 38 -18.39 3.99 -9.08
C GLY A 38 -17.83 3.94 -10.50
N LYS A 39 -18.43 4.74 -11.38
CA LYS A 39 -18.04 4.84 -12.79
C LYS A 39 -17.64 6.27 -13.10
N THR A 40 -16.49 6.43 -13.73
CA THR A 40 -16.09 7.72 -14.29
C THR A 40 -16.56 7.81 -15.75
N HIS A 41 -16.82 9.04 -16.19
CA HIS A 41 -17.07 9.36 -17.60
C HIS A 41 -15.89 10.14 -18.22
N ILE A 42 -14.81 10.34 -17.45
CA ILE A 42 -13.58 11.00 -17.92
C ILE A 42 -12.83 10.01 -18.79
N PRO A 43 -12.68 10.25 -20.10
CA PRO A 43 -11.94 9.34 -20.99
C PRO A 43 -10.52 9.06 -20.49
N GLU A 44 -10.00 7.87 -20.81
CA GLU A 44 -8.65 7.47 -20.39
C GLU A 44 -7.58 8.46 -20.87
N GLU A 45 -7.74 9.05 -22.06
CA GLU A 45 -6.81 10.05 -22.57
C GLU A 45 -6.71 11.30 -21.67
N LEU A 46 -7.82 11.72 -21.04
CA LEU A 46 -7.84 12.88 -20.14
C LEU A 46 -7.31 12.53 -18.74
N VAL A 47 -7.25 11.25 -18.39
CA VAL A 47 -6.63 10.83 -17.12
C VAL A 47 -5.14 11.17 -17.12
N GLN A 48 -4.47 11.12 -18.27
CA GLN A 48 -3.05 11.48 -18.35
C GLN A 48 -2.81 12.95 -17.99
N ASP A 49 -3.68 13.85 -18.45
CA ASP A 49 -3.61 15.27 -18.10
C ASP A 49 -3.84 15.49 -16.61
N LEU A 50 -4.82 14.80 -16.01
CA LEU A 50 -5.07 14.84 -14.57
C LEU A 50 -3.86 14.35 -13.75
N LEU A 51 -3.20 13.28 -14.21
CA LEU A 51 -2.01 12.74 -13.54
C LEU A 51 -0.80 13.67 -13.71
N ALA A 52 -0.67 14.35 -14.85
CA ALA A 52 0.35 15.36 -15.04
C ALA A 52 0.17 16.51 -14.04
N ASP A 53 -1.06 17.01 -13.86
CA ASP A 53 -1.36 18.02 -12.86
C ASP A 53 -1.08 17.54 -11.43
N LEU A 54 -1.57 16.34 -11.07
CA LEU A 54 -1.33 15.75 -9.75
C LEU A 54 0.16 15.52 -9.47
N SER A 55 0.94 15.12 -10.48
CA SER A 55 2.38 14.86 -10.32
C SER A 55 3.17 16.07 -9.86
N THR A 56 2.63 17.29 -10.02
CA THR A 56 3.26 18.52 -9.49
C THR A 56 3.25 18.58 -7.96
N SER A 57 2.28 17.92 -7.31
CA SER A 57 2.09 17.88 -5.85
C SER A 57 2.46 16.52 -5.25
N PHE A 58 2.37 15.46 -6.05
CA PHE A 58 2.73 14.08 -5.70
C PHE A 58 4.09 13.71 -6.29
N THR A 59 5.14 14.46 -5.91
CA THR A 59 6.52 14.19 -6.30
C THR A 59 7.16 13.16 -5.37
N PRO A 60 8.29 12.54 -5.75
CA PRO A 60 9.03 11.67 -4.83
C PRO A 60 9.39 12.36 -3.50
N GLU A 61 9.76 13.63 -3.55
CA GLU A 61 10.17 14.42 -2.39
C GLU A 61 9.00 14.87 -1.51
N SER A 62 7.77 14.87 -2.04
CA SER A 62 6.58 15.25 -1.27
C SER A 62 5.99 14.10 -0.48
N TYR A 63 6.49 12.87 -0.65
CA TYR A 63 5.98 11.71 0.06
C TYR A 63 6.24 11.80 1.56
N SER A 64 5.16 11.72 2.35
CA SER A 64 5.20 11.58 3.80
C SER A 64 4.31 10.44 4.25
N LEU A 65 4.83 9.53 5.09
CA LEU A 65 4.09 8.38 5.61
C LEU A 65 2.80 8.81 6.32
N LEU A 66 2.83 9.98 6.97
CA LEU A 66 1.74 10.45 7.80
C LEU A 66 0.83 11.44 7.09
N TYR A 67 1.41 12.37 6.34
CA TYR A 67 0.69 13.58 5.89
C TYR A 67 0.47 13.67 4.39
N HIS A 68 1.16 12.84 3.59
CA HIS A 68 1.09 12.92 2.14
C HIS A 68 1.54 11.58 1.51
N ASN A 69 0.65 10.60 1.49
CA ASN A 69 0.96 9.22 1.07
C ASN A 69 -0.04 8.69 0.02
N CYS A 70 0.06 7.40 -0.31
CA CYS A 70 -0.84 6.71 -1.24
C CYS A 70 -2.33 6.89 -0.97
N ASN A 71 -2.76 7.05 0.29
CA ASN A 71 -4.17 7.24 0.64
C ASN A 71 -4.63 8.65 0.25
N HIS A 72 -3.78 9.66 0.43
CA HIS A 72 -4.08 11.04 0.06
C HIS A 72 -4.19 11.17 -1.47
N PHE A 73 -3.24 10.58 -2.20
CA PHE A 73 -3.30 10.48 -3.65
C PHE A 73 -4.59 9.78 -4.12
N SER A 74 -4.88 8.60 -3.57
CA SER A 74 -6.07 7.84 -3.96
C SER A 74 -7.35 8.64 -3.69
N ASN A 75 -7.39 9.36 -2.57
CA ASN A 75 -8.53 10.22 -2.22
C ASN A 75 -8.76 11.34 -3.23
N GLU A 76 -7.72 12.10 -3.58
CA GLU A 76 -7.83 13.16 -4.58
C GLU A 76 -8.16 12.62 -5.96
N PHE A 77 -7.46 11.56 -6.39
CA PHE A 77 -7.65 10.97 -7.70
C PHE A 77 -9.07 10.40 -7.86
N CYS A 78 -9.60 9.71 -6.85
CA CYS A 78 -11.00 9.28 -6.85
C CYS A 78 -11.99 10.46 -6.86
N THR A 79 -11.68 11.56 -6.17
CA THR A 79 -12.53 12.75 -6.18
C THR A 79 -12.63 13.35 -7.59
N PHE A 80 -11.53 13.41 -8.34
CA PHE A 80 -11.57 13.81 -9.75
C PHE A 80 -12.36 12.82 -10.62
N LEU A 81 -12.09 11.52 -10.46
CA LEU A 81 -12.67 10.50 -11.33
C LEU A 81 -14.19 10.32 -11.13
N VAL A 82 -14.65 10.29 -9.89
CA VAL A 82 -16.03 9.89 -9.55
C VAL A 82 -16.75 10.86 -8.62
N GLY A 83 -16.16 12.02 -8.31
CA GLY A 83 -16.77 13.07 -7.49
C GLY A 83 -16.79 12.77 -5.98
N LYS A 84 -16.08 11.74 -5.52
CA LYS A 84 -15.95 11.39 -4.11
C LYS A 84 -14.64 10.69 -3.81
N GLY A 85 -14.15 10.88 -2.59
CA GLY A 85 -12.92 10.27 -2.07
C GLY A 85 -13.05 8.80 -1.71
N ILE A 86 -11.96 8.25 -1.17
CA ILE A 86 -11.94 6.92 -0.56
C ILE A 86 -12.59 6.97 0.84
N PRO A 87 -12.93 5.83 1.47
CA PRO A 87 -13.50 5.85 2.82
C PRO A 87 -12.64 6.62 3.84
N GLU A 88 -13.29 7.46 4.66
CA GLU A 88 -12.63 8.37 5.61
C GLU A 88 -11.67 7.63 6.56
N HIS A 89 -12.10 6.47 7.05
CA HIS A 89 -11.31 5.63 7.96
C HIS A 89 -10.02 5.07 7.32
N ILE A 90 -9.76 5.28 6.02
CA ILE A 90 -8.50 4.90 5.35
C ILE A 90 -7.57 6.12 5.25
N VAL A 91 -8.12 7.30 4.94
CA VAL A 91 -7.36 8.56 4.90
C VAL A 91 -6.95 8.98 6.31
N GLY A 92 -7.84 8.85 7.30
CA GLY A 92 -7.63 9.25 8.69
C GLY A 92 -6.73 8.31 9.51
N LEU A 93 -6.33 7.15 8.99
CA LEU A 93 -5.52 6.17 9.74
C LEU A 93 -4.25 6.74 10.38
N PRO A 94 -3.43 7.55 9.68
CA PRO A 94 -2.22 8.10 10.28
C PRO A 94 -2.55 8.99 11.49
N GLU A 95 -3.60 9.81 11.37
CA GLU A 95 -4.04 10.70 12.43
C GLU A 95 -4.62 9.92 13.62
N GLU A 96 -5.43 8.87 13.37
CA GLU A 96 -5.91 7.98 14.43
C GLU A 96 -4.78 7.32 15.21
N VAL A 97 -3.74 6.85 14.51
CA VAL A 97 -2.55 6.28 15.16
C VAL A 97 -1.86 7.35 16.00
N LEU A 98 -1.54 8.51 15.44
CA LEU A 98 -0.82 9.60 16.13
C LEU A 98 -1.57 10.15 17.34
N ASN A 99 -2.90 10.19 17.29
CA ASN A 99 -3.73 10.67 18.40
C ASN A 99 -3.82 9.65 19.56
N SER A 100 -3.35 8.42 19.37
CA SER A 100 -3.23 7.44 20.46
C SER A 100 -1.96 7.65 21.31
N PRO A 101 -1.98 7.35 22.62
CA PRO A 101 -0.78 7.43 23.46
C PRO A 101 0.39 6.58 22.94
N PHE A 102 0.09 5.47 22.26
CA PHE A 102 1.09 4.61 21.66
C PHE A 102 1.69 5.24 20.38
N GLY A 103 0.87 5.84 19.52
CA GLY A 103 1.36 6.50 18.31
C GLY A 103 2.23 7.72 18.59
N GLN A 104 1.95 8.47 19.64
CA GLN A 104 2.83 9.55 20.09
C GLN A 104 4.24 9.04 20.45
N LEU A 105 4.32 7.86 21.09
CA LEU A 105 5.61 7.24 21.41
C LEU A 105 6.32 6.71 20.16
N LEU A 106 5.59 6.29 19.13
CA LEU A 106 6.15 5.78 17.88
C LEU A 106 6.50 6.87 16.86
N GLN A 107 6.03 8.10 17.03
CA GLN A 107 6.23 9.18 16.07
C GLN A 107 7.72 9.36 15.65
N PRO A 108 8.71 9.36 16.56
CA PRO A 108 10.12 9.46 16.17
C PRO A 108 10.60 8.29 15.29
N VAL A 109 10.08 7.07 15.55
CA VAL A 109 10.42 5.87 14.77
C VAL A 109 9.80 5.96 13.38
N LEU A 110 8.55 6.42 13.27
CA LEU A 110 7.87 6.59 11.98
C LEU A 110 8.57 7.63 11.11
N MET A 111 9.00 8.76 11.69
CA MET A 111 9.79 9.77 10.99
C MET A 111 11.15 9.22 10.53
N GLN A 112 11.81 8.41 11.36
CA GLN A 112 13.07 7.78 10.98
C GLN A 112 12.88 6.76 9.84
N MET A 113 11.77 6.01 9.83
CA MET A 113 11.42 5.13 8.71
C MET A 113 11.19 5.89 7.42
N GLU A 114 10.51 7.04 7.48
CA GLU A 114 10.29 7.93 6.32
C GLU A 114 11.61 8.40 5.72
N GLN A 115 12.56 8.83 6.55
CA GLN A 115 13.90 9.20 6.10
C GLN A 115 14.64 8.05 5.42
N HIS A 116 14.49 6.81 5.91
CA HIS A 116 15.06 5.65 5.26
C HIS A 116 14.35 5.33 3.93
N LEU A 117 13.03 5.42 3.87
CA LEU A 117 12.27 5.20 2.62
C LEU A 117 12.60 6.27 1.56
N GLY A 118 12.80 7.52 1.98
CA GLY A 118 13.27 8.61 1.11
C GLY A 118 14.71 8.40 0.60
N ASN A 119 15.60 7.81 1.42
CA ASN A 119 16.98 7.51 1.01
C ASN A 119 17.15 6.21 0.20
N VAL A 120 16.14 5.33 0.17
CA VAL A 120 16.15 4.05 -0.59
C VAL A 120 15.54 4.25 -2.00
N GLY A 121 15.51 5.49 -2.50
CA GLY A 121 15.19 5.81 -3.89
C GLY A 121 16.26 5.30 -4.86
N SER A 122 16.35 3.98 -5.06
CA SER A 122 17.04 3.27 -6.16
C SER A 122 16.96 1.73 -6.04
N GLY A 123 16.46 1.16 -4.95
CA GLY A 123 16.34 -0.30 -4.81
C GLY A 123 14.88 -0.73 -4.94
N ASN A 124 14.59 -1.66 -5.86
CA ASN A 124 13.34 -2.42 -5.88
C ASN A 124 12.89 -2.73 -4.45
N PHE A 125 11.81 -2.10 -3.99
CA PHE A 125 11.24 -2.44 -2.70
C PHE A 125 10.58 -3.81 -2.86
N ASP A 126 11.26 -4.86 -2.38
CA ASP A 126 10.75 -6.22 -2.39
C ASP A 126 10.11 -6.50 -1.01
N PRO A 127 8.77 -6.39 -0.87
CA PRO A 127 8.09 -6.61 0.40
C PRO A 127 8.23 -8.05 0.92
N ALA A 128 8.75 -8.99 0.10
CA ALA A 128 9.10 -10.32 0.55
C ALA A 128 10.33 -10.35 1.48
N ALA A 129 11.26 -9.39 1.35
CA ALA A 129 12.48 -9.31 2.16
C ALA A 129 12.24 -8.79 3.59
N ALA A 130 11.10 -8.14 3.84
CA ALA A 130 10.70 -7.64 5.16
C ALA A 130 9.99 -8.70 6.03
N ARG A 131 9.79 -9.93 5.52
CA ARG A 131 9.25 -11.02 6.33
C ARG A 131 10.33 -11.51 7.29
N PRO A 132 10.06 -11.61 8.62
CA PRO A 132 10.94 -12.38 9.47
C PRO A 132 10.99 -13.81 8.90
N SER A 133 12.19 -14.33 8.69
CA SER A 133 12.39 -15.73 8.29
C SER A 133 11.50 -16.61 9.16
N PRO A 134 10.73 -17.55 8.59
CA PRO A 134 10.03 -18.52 9.42
C PRO A 134 11.09 -19.15 10.32
N ALA A 135 10.93 -18.99 11.63
CA ALA A 135 11.74 -19.69 12.61
C ALA A 135 11.75 -21.15 12.16
N GLN A 136 12.94 -21.74 12.05
CA GLN A 136 13.09 -23.15 11.71
C GLN A 136 12.26 -23.95 12.72
N GLU A 137 11.04 -24.33 12.35
CA GLU A 137 10.25 -25.28 13.11
C GLU A 137 11.09 -26.56 13.15
N PRO A 138 11.38 -27.11 14.35
CA PRO A 138 12.10 -28.36 14.43
C PRO A 138 11.29 -29.43 13.70
N ALA A 139 11.95 -30.09 12.73
CA ALA A 139 11.34 -31.11 11.90
C ALA A 139 10.63 -32.17 12.75
N TYR A 140 9.31 -32.28 12.58
CA TYR A 140 8.52 -33.35 13.18
C TYR A 140 8.95 -34.68 12.57
N GLN A 141 9.63 -35.53 13.36
CA GLN A 141 9.91 -36.92 12.99
C GLN A 141 8.67 -37.76 13.34
N PRO A 142 7.99 -38.39 12.36
CA PRO A 142 6.90 -39.29 12.67
C PRO A 142 7.47 -40.54 13.37
N ARG A 143 6.98 -40.80 14.59
CA ARG A 143 7.32 -42.04 15.32
C ARG A 143 6.69 -43.23 14.60
N SER A 144 7.51 -44.15 14.10
CA SER A 144 7.09 -45.44 13.58
C SER A 144 6.33 -46.23 14.66
N HIS A 145 5.01 -46.35 14.50
CA HIS A 145 4.21 -47.29 15.26
C HIS A 145 4.02 -48.53 14.40
N SER A 146 4.68 -49.63 14.78
CA SER A 146 4.42 -50.95 14.22
C SER A 146 3.04 -51.43 14.68
N PRO A 147 2.25 -52.10 13.82
CA PRO A 147 0.97 -52.67 14.23
C PRO A 147 1.18 -53.92 15.12
N PRO A 148 0.26 -54.22 16.05
CA PRO A 148 0.38 -55.41 16.90
C PRO A 148 0.03 -56.70 16.12
N PRO A 149 0.54 -57.86 16.55
CA PRO A 149 0.30 -59.13 15.88
C PRO A 149 -1.14 -59.63 16.13
N MET A 150 -1.75 -60.20 15.09
CA MET A 150 -3.03 -60.90 15.19
C MET A 150 -2.83 -62.29 15.83
N SER A 151 -3.72 -62.65 16.75
CA SER A 151 -3.92 -64.01 17.27
C SER A 151 -5.41 -64.35 17.17
#